data_AF-A0A1Q6Z8Q8-F1
#
_entry.id   AF-A0A1Q6Z8Q8-F1
#
_cell.length_a   1.000
_cell.length_b   1.000
_cell.length_c   1.000
_cell.angle_alpha   90.00
_cell.angle_beta   90.00
_cell.angle_gamma   90.00
#
_symmetry.space_group_name_H-M   'P 1'
#
loop_
_entity.id
_entity.type
_entity.pdbx_description
1 polymer ?
#
loop_
_entity_poly.entity_id
_entity_poly.type
_entity_poly.pdbx_seq_one_letter_code
_entity_poly.pdbx_strand_id
1 'polypeptide(L)'
;MDFVEWCGFVLTACIKAGQTLGLQEFSLAEILSTELGIPNFRMRPDYDQSTYYKGMGRAIEALMEAGLMGNQRGSQGSISKAGQVYAIDVMPVWLQICQERLDIGHERVLRVVNQLSQKKADDHAWLEMATHEAIVSQLNETGISDRLQFIAHELKQWGFVSGWISVAGTVQIQSTFKGLVWETRRGFTLESQFIDDLVAEWETTSVDFKRQLSLDTMDQKAEFVKDILSLINTKASGRRWFIIGFDDRSHAYFGPPDSRITQNRIEQILARYIAPSVDVLYEAVECRVGRVGKLEVIRDPTKLPYRVKEQMNREKKPPRMPGDLFVRHGSQVERPTDAELLALQEEGDHARSMAS
;
A
#
# COMPACT_ATOMS: atom_id res chain seq x y z
N MET A 1 6.74 -19.14 -0.02
CA MET A 1 7.17 -18.00 0.80
C MET A 1 8.15 -17.15 0.00
N ASP A 2 8.05 -15.84 0.06
CA ASP A 2 9.03 -14.93 -0.54
C ASP A 2 10.16 -14.58 0.46
N PHE A 3 11.21 -13.85 0.08
CA PHE A 3 12.35 -13.61 0.98
C PHE A 3 12.02 -12.65 2.13
N VAL A 4 11.07 -11.73 1.95
CA VAL A 4 10.60 -10.84 3.03
C VAL A 4 9.84 -11.65 4.08
N GLU A 5 8.97 -12.56 3.63
CA GLU A 5 8.26 -13.50 4.50
C GLU A 5 9.24 -14.46 5.20
N TRP A 6 10.27 -14.93 4.49
CA TRP A 6 11.33 -15.78 5.05
C TRP A 6 12.11 -15.07 6.17
N CYS A 7 12.48 -13.80 5.99
CA CYS A 7 13.07 -12.99 7.06
C CYS A 7 12.13 -12.87 8.27
N GLY A 8 10.83 -12.68 8.05
CA GLY A 8 9.83 -12.66 9.13
C GLY A 8 9.79 -13.98 9.90
N PHE A 9 9.75 -15.12 9.18
CA PHE A 9 9.77 -16.45 9.77
C PHE A 9 11.04 -16.70 10.59
N VAL A 10 12.21 -16.37 10.04
CA VAL A 10 13.50 -16.52 10.71
C VAL A 10 13.56 -15.67 11.98
N LEU A 11 13.10 -14.41 11.93
CA LEU A 11 13.07 -13.55 13.11
C LEU A 11 12.18 -14.12 14.22
N THR A 12 10.97 -14.58 13.89
CA THR A 12 10.06 -15.20 14.86
C THR A 12 10.68 -16.46 15.49
N ALA A 13 11.34 -17.29 14.69
CA ALA A 13 12.06 -18.46 15.20
C ALA A 13 13.22 -18.07 16.13
N CYS A 14 14.01 -17.04 15.79
CA CYS A 14 15.05 -16.49 16.65
C CYS A 14 14.48 -15.97 17.99
N ILE A 15 13.30 -15.33 17.98
CA ILE A 15 12.63 -14.85 19.20
C ILE A 15 12.23 -16.04 20.09
N LYS A 16 11.62 -17.08 19.52
CA LYS A 16 11.27 -18.31 20.25
C LYS A 16 12.52 -18.98 20.83
N ALA A 17 13.59 -19.07 20.03
CA ALA A 17 14.87 -19.65 20.43
C ALA A 17 15.50 -18.88 21.59
N GLY A 18 15.63 -17.56 21.48
CA GLY A 18 16.25 -16.71 22.50
C GLY A 18 15.51 -16.69 23.84
N GLN A 19 14.21 -17.00 23.87
CA GLN A 19 13.46 -17.20 25.12
C GLN A 19 13.81 -18.51 25.83
N THR A 20 14.35 -19.50 25.11
CA THR A 20 14.60 -20.85 25.63
C THR A 20 16.08 -21.12 25.89
N LEU A 21 16.96 -20.66 25.00
CA LEU A 21 18.39 -20.96 24.99
C LEU A 21 19.15 -19.77 24.39
N GLY A 22 20.29 -19.38 24.96
CA GLY A 22 21.15 -18.35 24.36
C GLY A 22 21.41 -18.66 22.88
N LEU A 23 21.30 -17.66 22.01
CA LEU A 23 21.34 -17.84 20.56
C LEU A 23 22.74 -18.28 20.12
N GLN A 24 22.90 -19.58 19.88
CA GLN A 24 23.99 -20.12 19.07
C GLN A 24 23.45 -20.51 17.70
N GLU A 25 24.22 -20.25 16.64
CA GLU A 25 23.89 -20.60 15.25
C GLU A 25 23.47 -22.08 15.11
N PHE A 26 24.13 -22.94 15.89
CA PHE A 26 23.83 -24.37 15.99
C PHE A 26 22.35 -24.62 16.32
N SER A 27 21.82 -23.90 17.31
CA SER A 27 20.47 -24.08 17.83
C SER A 27 19.42 -23.51 16.87
N LEU A 28 19.75 -22.46 16.13
CA LEU A 28 18.80 -21.79 15.24
C LEU A 28 18.43 -22.67 14.04
N ALA A 29 19.43 -23.31 13.41
CA ALA A 29 19.21 -24.24 12.30
C ALA A 29 18.27 -25.39 12.68
N GLU A 30 18.47 -25.96 13.87
CA GLU A 30 17.67 -27.06 14.40
C GLU A 30 16.23 -26.60 14.67
N ILE A 31 16.06 -25.44 15.32
CA ILE A 31 14.74 -24.85 15.61
C ILE A 31 13.98 -24.56 14.32
N LEU A 32 14.60 -23.90 13.34
CA LEU A 32 13.97 -23.60 12.05
C LEU A 32 13.57 -24.88 11.31
N SER A 33 14.47 -25.87 11.26
CA SER A 33 14.18 -27.13 10.59
C SER A 33 13.05 -27.91 11.26
N THR A 34 12.95 -27.82 12.59
CA THR A 34 11.87 -28.45 13.37
C THR A 34 10.53 -27.75 13.11
N GLU A 35 10.50 -26.42 13.12
CA GLU A 35 9.29 -25.63 12.84
C GLU A 35 8.77 -25.83 11.40
N LEU A 36 9.66 -26.10 10.45
CA LEU A 36 9.30 -26.44 9.07
C LEU A 36 8.96 -27.93 8.86
N GLY A 37 9.03 -28.76 9.91
CA GLY A 37 8.74 -30.19 9.82
C GLY A 37 9.82 -31.01 9.09
N ILE A 38 11.06 -30.52 9.05
CA ILE A 38 12.22 -31.14 8.40
C ILE A 38 13.27 -31.52 9.46
N PRO A 39 12.97 -32.46 10.38
CA PRO A 39 13.89 -32.81 11.45
C PRO A 39 15.21 -33.37 10.88
N ASN A 40 16.30 -33.12 11.60
CA ASN A 40 17.65 -33.57 11.21
C ASN A 40 18.14 -33.02 9.85
N PHE A 41 17.56 -31.93 9.32
CA PHE A 41 18.01 -31.34 8.05
C PHE A 41 19.51 -31.04 8.02
N ARG A 42 20.05 -30.61 9.18
CA ARG A 42 21.48 -30.36 9.37
C ARG A 42 22.37 -31.61 9.24
N MET A 43 21.85 -32.79 9.53
CA MET A 43 22.64 -34.04 9.46
C MET A 43 22.87 -34.47 8.00
N ARG A 44 22.31 -33.74 7.03
CA ARG A 44 22.53 -34.01 5.61
C ARG A 44 23.97 -33.61 5.22
N PRO A 45 24.69 -34.45 4.46
CA PRO A 45 26.08 -34.17 4.06
C PRO A 45 26.27 -32.89 3.23
N ASP A 46 25.22 -32.40 2.58
CA ASP A 46 25.20 -31.22 1.72
C ASP A 46 24.65 -29.95 2.42
N TYR A 47 24.42 -30.00 3.73
CA TYR A 47 23.79 -28.92 4.49
C TYR A 47 24.43 -27.55 4.24
N ASP A 48 25.76 -27.44 4.39
CA ASP A 48 26.49 -26.17 4.24
C ASP A 48 26.44 -25.60 2.81
N GLN A 49 26.16 -26.44 1.81
CA GLN A 49 26.03 -26.04 0.41
C GLN A 49 24.58 -25.81 -0.02
N SER A 50 23.63 -26.25 0.82
CA SER A 50 22.20 -26.17 0.55
C SER A 50 21.73 -24.72 0.39
N THR A 51 20.73 -24.53 -0.46
CA THR A 51 20.05 -23.23 -0.61
C THR A 51 19.35 -22.81 0.69
N TYR A 52 18.97 -23.79 1.52
CA TYR A 52 18.39 -23.55 2.84
C TYR A 52 19.38 -22.87 3.79
N TYR A 53 20.59 -23.42 3.94
CA TYR A 53 21.62 -22.80 4.79
C TYR A 53 21.98 -21.39 4.29
N LYS A 54 22.13 -21.24 2.96
CA LYS A 54 22.35 -19.92 2.33
C LYS A 54 21.20 -18.95 2.61
N GLY A 55 19.95 -19.39 2.45
CA GLY A 55 18.76 -18.58 2.71
C GLY A 55 18.64 -18.15 4.17
N MET A 56 18.93 -19.04 5.10
CA MET A 56 18.96 -18.75 6.54
C MET A 56 20.04 -17.72 6.88
N GLY A 57 21.29 -17.95 6.44
CA GLY A 57 22.40 -17.02 6.68
C GLY A 57 22.11 -15.63 6.13
N ARG A 58 21.61 -15.55 4.88
CA ARG A 58 21.22 -14.28 4.25
C ARG A 58 20.06 -13.59 4.97
N ALA A 59 19.08 -14.33 5.48
CA ALA A 59 17.99 -13.73 6.24
C ALA A 59 18.49 -13.09 7.54
N ILE A 60 19.38 -13.77 8.28
CA ILE A 60 20.00 -13.23 9.51
C ILE A 60 20.79 -11.96 9.20
N GLU A 61 21.65 -11.98 8.18
CA GLU A 61 22.40 -10.81 7.74
C GLU A 61 21.44 -9.64 7.40
N ALA A 62 20.39 -9.90 6.64
CA ALA A 62 19.43 -8.88 6.24
C ALA A 62 18.63 -8.30 7.43
N LEU A 63 18.29 -9.13 8.42
CA LEU A 63 17.66 -8.69 9.67
C LEU A 63 18.61 -7.84 10.53
N MET A 64 19.91 -8.15 10.52
CA MET A 64 20.93 -7.34 11.18
C MET A 64 21.11 -5.99 10.49
N GLU A 65 21.19 -5.97 9.15
CA GLU A 65 21.26 -4.74 8.35
C GLU A 65 20.03 -3.84 8.54
N ALA A 66 18.84 -4.44 8.68
CA ALA A 66 17.60 -3.73 8.98
C ALA A 66 17.48 -3.28 10.45
N GLY A 67 18.47 -3.57 11.31
CA GLY A 67 18.45 -3.23 12.73
C GLY A 67 17.43 -4.01 13.56
N LEU A 68 16.86 -5.08 13.02
CA LEU A 68 15.92 -5.98 13.70
C LEU A 68 16.64 -7.00 14.59
N MET A 69 17.93 -7.26 14.29
CA MET A 69 18.83 -8.06 15.10
C MET A 69 20.11 -7.25 15.41
N GLY A 70 20.63 -7.43 16.62
CA GLY A 70 21.81 -6.74 17.12
C GLY A 70 23.09 -7.52 16.87
N ASN A 71 24.18 -6.76 16.71
CA ASN A 71 25.55 -7.25 16.82
C ASN A 71 26.13 -6.79 18.17
N GLN A 72 25.56 -7.25 19.29
CA GLN A 72 26.11 -6.91 20.61
C GLN A 72 27.38 -7.73 20.86
N ARG A 73 28.46 -7.02 21.19
CA ARG A 73 29.84 -7.50 21.40
C ARG A 73 29.90 -8.93 21.96
N GLY A 74 30.06 -9.92 21.07
CA GLY A 74 30.33 -11.31 21.42
C GLY A 74 29.15 -12.28 21.29
N SER A 75 27.91 -11.81 21.18
CA SER A 75 26.74 -12.65 20.88
C SER A 75 26.13 -12.19 19.56
N GLN A 76 26.53 -12.82 18.46
CA GLN A 76 25.80 -12.68 17.20
C GLN A 76 24.35 -13.07 17.44
N GLY A 77 23.42 -12.19 17.06
CA GLY A 77 22.02 -12.54 16.91
C GLY A 77 21.06 -12.14 18.04
N SER A 78 21.42 -11.26 18.98
CA SER A 78 20.42 -10.78 19.94
C SER A 78 19.27 -10.04 19.23
N ILE A 79 18.01 -10.32 19.59
CA ILE A 79 16.87 -9.64 18.98
C ILE A 79 16.81 -8.20 19.48
N SER A 80 16.72 -7.22 18.58
CA SER A 80 16.57 -5.82 18.97
C SER A 80 15.14 -5.53 19.43
N LYS A 81 14.92 -4.40 20.13
CA LYS A 81 13.56 -3.94 20.46
C LYS A 81 12.72 -3.74 19.19
N ALA A 82 13.33 -3.24 18.12
CA ALA A 82 12.67 -3.08 16.82
C ALA A 82 12.30 -4.43 16.21
N GLY A 83 13.15 -5.46 16.35
CA GLY A 83 12.82 -6.83 15.94
C GLY A 83 11.65 -7.43 16.69
N GLN A 84 11.55 -7.20 18.01
CA GLN A 84 10.40 -7.65 18.81
C GLN A 84 9.10 -6.95 18.36
N VAL A 85 9.15 -5.64 18.12
CA VAL A 85 8.00 -4.89 17.60
C VAL A 85 7.63 -5.39 16.21
N TYR A 86 8.59 -5.57 15.31
CA TYR A 86 8.38 -6.07 13.95
C TYR A 86 7.69 -7.43 13.93
N ALA A 87 8.05 -8.33 14.84
CA ALA A 87 7.42 -9.66 14.93
C ALA A 87 5.94 -9.60 15.37
N ILE A 88 5.50 -8.48 15.94
CA ILE A 88 4.10 -8.22 16.32
C ILE A 88 3.39 -7.42 15.23
N ASP A 89 4.03 -6.35 14.74
CA ASP A 89 3.53 -5.46 13.70
C ASP A 89 4.68 -5.02 12.79
N VAL A 90 4.64 -5.49 11.54
CA VAL A 90 5.65 -5.18 10.53
C VAL A 90 5.53 -3.75 9.98
N MET A 91 4.38 -3.10 10.17
CA MET A 91 4.05 -1.86 9.47
C MET A 91 4.97 -0.68 9.75
N PRO A 92 5.37 -0.40 11.00
CA PRO A 92 6.26 0.73 11.28
C PRO A 92 7.57 0.66 10.48
N VAL A 93 8.14 -0.54 10.35
CA VAL A 93 9.39 -0.76 9.60
C VAL A 93 9.15 -0.67 8.10
N TRP A 94 8.10 -1.30 7.59
CA TRP A 94 7.77 -1.22 6.16
C TRP A 94 7.45 0.21 5.74
N LEU A 95 6.74 0.99 6.57
CA LEU A 95 6.40 2.37 6.28
C LEU A 95 7.65 3.25 6.18
N GLN A 96 8.59 3.10 7.14
CA GLN A 96 9.86 3.81 7.10
C GLN A 96 10.61 3.55 5.78
N ILE A 97 10.60 2.30 5.29
CA ILE A 97 11.24 1.92 4.03
C ILE A 97 10.46 2.49 2.83
N CYS A 98 9.15 2.28 2.78
CA CYS A 98 8.30 2.55 1.61
C CYS A 98 8.05 4.05 1.34
N GLN A 99 8.30 4.91 2.33
CA GLN A 99 8.23 6.37 2.18
C GLN A 99 9.39 6.95 1.36
N GLU A 100 10.51 6.22 1.22
CA GLU A 100 11.63 6.67 0.40
C GLU A 100 11.22 6.77 -1.08
N ARG A 101 11.64 7.86 -1.74
CA ARG A 101 11.33 8.13 -3.14
C ARG A 101 12.55 7.81 -4.01
N LEU A 102 12.34 6.93 -4.97
CA LEU A 102 13.30 6.64 -6.03
C LEU A 102 12.81 7.32 -7.31
N ASP A 103 13.73 7.78 -8.17
CA ASP A 103 13.34 8.17 -9.51
C ASP A 103 13.05 6.93 -10.38
N ILE A 104 12.40 7.16 -11.52
CA ILE A 104 11.95 6.10 -12.43
C ILE A 104 13.11 5.18 -12.88
N GLY A 105 14.33 5.71 -13.02
CA GLY A 105 15.50 4.90 -13.40
C GLY A 105 15.91 3.95 -12.28
N HIS A 106 16.00 4.47 -11.06
CA HIS A 106 16.30 3.69 -9.85
C HIS A 106 15.26 2.62 -9.57
N GLU A 107 13.96 2.96 -9.67
CA GLU A 107 12.86 2.02 -9.48
C GLU A 107 12.96 0.84 -10.45
N ARG A 108 13.25 1.11 -11.73
CA ARG A 108 13.35 0.08 -12.76
C ARG A 108 14.54 -0.85 -12.54
N VAL A 109 15.71 -0.31 -12.22
CA VAL A 109 16.89 -1.12 -11.88
C VAL A 109 16.62 -1.97 -10.64
N LEU A 110 16.06 -1.39 -9.57
CA LEU A 110 15.75 -2.12 -8.33
C LEU A 110 14.77 -3.27 -8.60
N ARG A 111 13.72 -3.05 -9.38
CA ARG A 111 12.76 -4.10 -9.76
C ARG A 111 13.43 -5.26 -10.49
N VAL A 112 14.30 -4.95 -11.46
CA VAL A 112 15.05 -5.99 -12.20
C VAL A 112 15.98 -6.76 -11.28
N VAL A 113 16.71 -6.07 -10.40
CA VAL A 113 17.59 -6.73 -9.41
C VAL A 113 16.77 -7.62 -8.47
N ASN A 114 15.62 -7.17 -7.97
CA ASN A 114 14.71 -7.96 -7.14
C ASN A 114 14.24 -9.23 -7.84
N GLN A 115 13.83 -9.12 -9.10
CA GLN A 115 13.39 -10.26 -9.88
C GLN A 115 14.51 -11.27 -10.16
N LEU A 116 15.73 -10.80 -10.46
CA LEU A 116 16.87 -11.66 -10.75
C LEU A 116 17.45 -12.33 -9.50
N SER A 117 17.54 -11.58 -8.42
CA SER A 117 18.23 -12.00 -7.19
C SER A 117 17.42 -13.00 -6.39
N GLN A 118 16.10 -12.79 -6.29
CA GLN A 118 15.28 -13.58 -5.39
C GLN A 118 14.98 -14.96 -5.96
N LYS A 119 15.27 -16.00 -5.18
CA LYS A 119 14.90 -17.39 -5.45
C LYS A 119 14.03 -17.94 -4.33
N LYS A 120 13.20 -18.93 -4.65
CA LYS A 120 12.26 -19.54 -3.71
C LYS A 120 12.20 -21.05 -3.89
N ALA A 121 12.03 -21.75 -2.77
CA ALA A 121 11.59 -23.13 -2.67
C ALA A 121 10.26 -23.17 -1.89
N ASP A 122 9.72 -24.35 -1.65
CA ASP A 122 8.46 -24.53 -0.92
C ASP A 122 8.59 -24.10 0.55
N ASP A 123 9.77 -24.29 1.15
CA ASP A 123 10.07 -24.18 2.58
C ASP A 123 11.00 -23.00 2.93
N HIS A 124 11.66 -22.36 1.96
CA HIS A 124 12.57 -21.24 2.20
C HIS A 124 12.75 -20.34 0.97
N ALA A 125 13.43 -19.22 1.16
CA ALA A 125 13.87 -18.32 0.10
C ALA A 125 15.33 -17.91 0.29
N TRP A 126 16.03 -17.59 -0.80
CA TRP A 126 17.42 -17.11 -0.77
C TRP A 126 17.66 -16.06 -1.86
N LEU A 127 18.83 -15.43 -1.81
CA LEU A 127 19.25 -14.40 -2.75
C LEU A 127 20.49 -14.85 -3.52
N GLU A 128 20.54 -14.48 -4.79
CA GLU A 128 21.66 -14.66 -5.70
C GLU A 128 22.11 -13.32 -6.29
N MET A 129 23.36 -13.24 -6.74
CA MET A 129 23.88 -12.04 -7.38
C MET A 129 23.32 -11.91 -8.81
N ALA A 130 22.70 -10.78 -9.11
CA ALA A 130 22.41 -10.36 -10.46
C ALA A 130 23.66 -9.76 -11.12
N THR A 131 24.03 -10.28 -12.29
CA THR A 131 25.19 -9.78 -13.05
C THR A 131 24.82 -8.56 -13.89
N HIS A 132 25.83 -7.78 -14.25
CA HIS A 132 25.71 -6.63 -15.13
C HIS A 132 24.95 -6.99 -16.42
N GLU A 133 25.36 -8.07 -17.08
CA GLU A 133 24.78 -8.52 -18.35
C GLU A 133 23.32 -8.93 -18.19
N ALA A 134 22.97 -9.62 -17.10
CA ALA A 134 21.59 -10.03 -16.83
C ALA A 134 20.68 -8.81 -16.60
N ILE A 135 21.15 -7.82 -15.83
CA ILE A 135 20.40 -6.59 -15.55
C ILE A 135 20.19 -5.79 -16.85
N VAL A 136 21.26 -5.55 -17.62
CA VAL A 136 21.19 -4.81 -18.89
C VAL A 136 20.27 -5.51 -19.88
N SER A 137 20.39 -6.84 -20.00
CA SER A 137 19.55 -7.64 -20.89
C SER A 137 18.08 -7.53 -20.55
N GLN A 138 17.73 -7.45 -19.26
CA GLN A 138 16.32 -7.39 -18.83
C GLN A 138 15.73 -5.98 -18.88
N LEU A 139 16.54 -4.94 -18.70
CA LEU A 139 16.10 -3.56 -18.86
C LEU A 139 15.81 -3.20 -20.32
N ASN A 140 16.53 -3.82 -21.26
CA ASN A 140 16.34 -3.64 -22.71
C ASN A 140 16.24 -2.16 -23.14
N GLU A 141 17.12 -1.33 -22.59
CA GLU A 141 17.12 0.13 -22.77
C GLU A 141 18.46 0.61 -23.32
N THR A 142 18.41 1.44 -24.36
CA THR A 142 19.61 2.02 -24.97
C THR A 142 20.32 2.95 -23.99
N GLY A 143 21.63 2.77 -23.79
CA GLY A 143 22.44 3.62 -22.91
C GLY A 143 22.31 3.31 -21.41
N ILE A 144 21.51 2.31 -21.03
CA ILE A 144 21.40 1.90 -19.61
C ILE A 144 22.72 1.34 -19.08
N SER A 145 23.48 0.65 -19.92
CA SER A 145 24.80 0.09 -19.55
C SER A 145 25.75 1.17 -19.04
N ASP A 146 25.73 2.37 -19.62
CA ASP A 146 26.62 3.48 -19.26
C ASP A 146 26.26 4.10 -17.90
N ARG A 147 24.98 3.98 -17.49
CA ARG A 147 24.45 4.59 -16.25
C ARG A 147 24.25 3.59 -15.13
N LEU A 148 24.21 2.30 -15.43
CA LEU A 148 23.87 1.25 -14.47
C LEU A 148 24.83 1.24 -13.28
N GLN A 149 26.13 1.47 -13.49
CA GLN A 149 27.10 1.54 -12.41
C GLN A 149 26.77 2.65 -11.40
N PHE A 150 26.36 3.82 -11.89
CA PHE A 150 25.98 4.96 -11.06
C PHE A 150 24.70 4.67 -10.27
N ILE A 151 23.64 4.21 -10.95
CA ILE A 151 22.37 3.83 -10.31
C ILE A 151 22.59 2.73 -9.26
N ALA A 152 23.38 1.70 -9.59
CA ALA A 152 23.70 0.61 -8.67
C ALA A 152 24.47 1.12 -7.44
N HIS A 153 25.37 2.09 -7.61
CA HIS A 153 26.11 2.69 -6.51
C HIS A 153 25.19 3.46 -5.57
N GLU A 154 24.28 4.28 -6.11
CA GLU A 154 23.30 5.03 -5.32
C GLU A 154 22.33 4.10 -4.59
N LEU A 155 21.75 3.10 -5.28
CA LEU A 155 20.91 2.08 -4.65
C LEU A 155 21.64 1.34 -3.52
N LYS A 156 22.94 1.04 -3.70
CA LYS A 156 23.76 0.40 -2.66
C LYS A 156 23.99 1.34 -1.48
N GLN A 157 24.30 2.61 -1.74
CA GLN A 157 24.50 3.63 -0.70
C GLN A 157 23.23 3.83 0.14
N TRP A 158 22.05 3.77 -0.49
CA TRP A 158 20.75 3.83 0.19
C TRP A 158 20.32 2.49 0.81
N GLY A 159 21.09 1.42 0.60
CA GLY A 159 20.85 0.11 1.19
C GLY A 159 19.73 -0.70 0.54
N PHE A 160 19.30 -0.39 -0.68
CA PHE A 160 18.31 -1.18 -1.43
C PHE A 160 18.91 -2.41 -2.12
N VAL A 161 20.21 -2.34 -2.44
CA VAL A 161 20.98 -3.46 -2.99
C VAL A 161 22.31 -3.62 -2.25
N SER A 162 22.90 -4.81 -2.32
CA SER A 162 24.23 -5.13 -1.79
C SER A 162 25.06 -5.82 -2.87
N GLY A 163 26.37 -5.93 -2.68
CA GLY A 163 27.26 -6.63 -3.62
C GLY A 163 28.47 -5.80 -4.08
N TRP A 164 29.06 -6.19 -5.21
CA TRP A 164 30.29 -5.62 -5.74
C TRP A 164 30.03 -4.75 -6.97
N ILE A 165 30.63 -3.55 -6.97
CA ILE A 165 30.58 -2.60 -8.09
C ILE A 165 32.03 -2.16 -8.33
N SER A 166 32.58 -2.52 -9.49
CA SER A 166 33.97 -2.24 -9.85
C SER A 166 34.09 -0.88 -10.54
N VAL A 167 35.28 -0.28 -10.50
CA VAL A 167 35.58 0.96 -11.26
C VAL A 167 35.49 0.73 -12.76
N ALA A 168 35.79 -0.49 -13.22
CA ALA A 168 35.73 -0.88 -14.63
C ALA A 168 34.29 -1.14 -15.14
N GLY A 169 33.26 -0.81 -14.35
CA GLY A 169 31.85 -0.95 -14.74
C GLY A 169 31.24 -2.33 -14.49
N THR A 170 31.96 -3.26 -13.85
CA THR A 170 31.40 -4.56 -13.50
C THR A 170 30.46 -4.41 -12.31
N VAL A 171 29.20 -4.81 -12.49
CA VAL A 171 28.16 -4.80 -11.46
C VAL A 171 27.77 -6.24 -11.12
N GLN A 172 27.86 -6.61 -9.85
CA GLN A 172 27.34 -7.86 -9.30
C GLN A 172 26.62 -7.54 -7.99
N ILE A 173 25.31 -7.33 -8.09
CA ILE A 173 24.50 -6.87 -6.97
C ILE A 173 23.34 -7.82 -6.72
N GLN A 174 22.90 -7.90 -5.49
CA GLN A 174 21.70 -8.60 -5.07
C GLN A 174 20.81 -7.65 -4.30
N SER A 175 19.52 -7.96 -4.22
CA SER A 175 18.58 -7.21 -3.38
C SER A 175 18.96 -7.26 -1.90
N THR A 176 18.52 -6.26 -1.13
CA THR A 176 18.47 -6.34 0.33
C THR A 176 17.02 -6.57 0.79
N PHE A 177 16.82 -6.86 2.08
CA PHE A 177 15.49 -6.86 2.68
C PHE A 177 14.77 -5.52 2.45
N LYS A 178 15.49 -4.39 2.59
CA LYS A 178 14.97 -3.05 2.31
C LYS A 178 14.54 -2.89 0.84
N GLY A 179 15.37 -3.35 -0.11
CA GLY A 179 15.05 -3.36 -1.54
C GLY A 179 13.78 -4.13 -1.89
N LEU A 180 13.60 -5.30 -1.27
CA LEU A 180 12.45 -6.15 -1.51
C LEU A 180 11.18 -5.61 -0.84
N VAL A 181 11.26 -5.10 0.39
CA VAL A 181 10.12 -4.46 1.05
C VAL A 181 9.66 -3.23 0.25
N TRP A 182 10.61 -2.37 -0.16
CA TRP A 182 10.29 -1.18 -0.94
C TRP A 182 9.58 -1.50 -2.25
N GLU A 183 9.97 -2.57 -2.95
CA GLU A 183 9.38 -2.87 -4.26
C GLU A 183 8.07 -3.67 -4.13
N THR A 184 8.04 -4.65 -3.22
CA THR A 184 6.94 -5.63 -3.17
C THR A 184 5.86 -5.28 -2.14
N ARG A 185 6.14 -4.43 -1.17
CA ARG A 185 5.22 -4.08 -0.06
C ARG A 185 4.81 -2.60 -0.04
N ARG A 186 5.23 -1.79 -1.01
CA ARG A 186 5.02 -0.32 -0.99
C ARG A 186 3.61 0.12 -1.33
N GLY A 187 3.04 -0.35 -2.45
CA GLY A 187 1.57 -0.47 -2.51
C GLY A 187 1.13 -1.36 -1.33
N PHE A 188 -0.11 -1.51 -0.90
CA PHE A 188 -0.40 -2.12 0.43
C PHE A 188 0.12 -1.32 1.63
N THR A 189 1.43 -1.08 1.83
CA THR A 189 1.90 -0.32 3.02
C THR A 189 1.43 1.13 2.98
N LEU A 190 1.64 1.81 1.85
CA LEU A 190 1.21 3.20 1.69
C LEU A 190 -0.32 3.32 1.68
N GLU A 191 -1.03 2.36 1.07
CA GLU A 191 -2.50 2.30 1.12
C GLU A 191 -3.00 2.05 2.55
N SER A 192 -2.36 1.16 3.30
CA SER A 192 -2.74 0.90 4.70
C SER A 192 -2.55 2.14 5.55
N GLN A 193 -1.40 2.82 5.43
CA GLN A 193 -1.18 4.07 6.15
C GLN A 193 -2.21 5.14 5.76
N PHE A 194 -2.47 5.28 4.46
CA PHE A 194 -3.45 6.24 3.97
C PHE A 194 -4.85 5.99 4.54
N ILE A 195 -5.30 4.71 4.59
CA ILE A 195 -6.59 4.37 5.18
C ILE A 195 -6.57 4.56 6.70
N ASP A 196 -5.50 4.16 7.39
CA ASP A 196 -5.36 4.35 8.84
C ASP A 196 -5.41 5.83 9.22
N ASP A 197 -4.80 6.72 8.44
CA ASP A 197 -4.85 8.18 8.63
C ASP A 197 -6.28 8.71 8.47
N LEU A 198 -7.02 8.27 7.45
CA LEU A 198 -8.42 8.66 7.25
C LEU A 198 -9.31 8.18 8.41
N VAL A 199 -9.08 6.96 8.90
CA VAL A 199 -9.86 6.39 10.02
C VAL A 199 -9.55 7.10 11.33
N ALA A 200 -8.30 7.53 11.54
CA ALA A 200 -7.88 8.25 12.74
C ALA A 200 -8.55 9.62 12.87
N GLU A 201 -8.74 10.35 11.76
CA GLU A 201 -9.48 11.62 11.76
C GLU A 201 -10.99 11.41 11.84
N TRP A 202 -11.50 10.38 11.14
CA TRP A 202 -12.92 10.03 10.97
C TRP A 202 -13.81 11.15 10.43
N GLU A 203 -14.59 10.86 9.39
CA GLU A 203 -15.56 11.76 8.74
C GLU A 203 -15.29 13.28 8.83
N THR A 204 -14.68 13.82 7.78
CA THR A 204 -14.46 15.26 7.65
C THR A 204 -15.43 15.86 6.62
N THR A 205 -15.28 17.16 6.32
CA THR A 205 -16.02 17.78 5.20
C THR A 205 -15.64 17.19 3.83
N SER A 206 -14.50 16.49 3.73
CA SER A 206 -13.99 15.89 2.49
C SER A 206 -13.92 14.36 2.53
N VAL A 207 -14.25 13.71 3.65
CA VAL A 207 -14.18 12.26 3.81
C VAL A 207 -15.50 11.73 4.36
N ASP A 208 -16.09 10.74 3.69
CA ASP A 208 -17.30 10.04 4.12
C ASP A 208 -17.02 8.54 4.26
N PHE A 209 -17.45 7.93 5.37
CA PHE A 209 -17.29 6.50 5.61
C PHE A 209 -18.62 5.80 5.49
N LYS A 210 -18.64 4.67 4.79
CA LYS A 210 -19.79 3.77 4.72
C LYS A 210 -19.41 2.36 5.14
N ARG A 211 -20.30 1.74 5.89
CA ARG A 211 -20.21 0.32 6.21
C ARG A 211 -20.24 -0.56 4.97
N GLN A 212 -21.18 -0.30 4.07
CA GLN A 212 -21.32 -0.98 2.78
C GLN A 212 -21.92 -0.01 1.76
N LEU A 213 -21.54 -0.16 0.49
CA LEU A 213 -22.20 0.48 -0.64
C LEU A 213 -23.04 -0.56 -1.38
N SER A 214 -24.34 -0.35 -1.43
CA SER A 214 -25.26 -1.10 -2.29
C SER A 214 -25.90 -0.13 -3.28
N LEU A 215 -26.15 -0.59 -4.51
CA LEU A 215 -26.69 0.22 -5.60
C LEU A 215 -27.81 -0.52 -6.33
N ASP A 216 -28.53 -1.38 -5.60
CA ASP A 216 -29.53 -2.30 -6.17
C ASP A 216 -30.91 -1.66 -6.25
N THR A 217 -31.27 -0.83 -5.28
CA THR A 217 -32.56 -0.13 -5.20
C THR A 217 -32.44 1.36 -5.52
N MET A 218 -33.56 2.01 -5.85
CA MET A 218 -33.59 3.46 -6.06
C MET A 218 -33.25 4.24 -4.78
N ASP A 219 -33.69 3.73 -3.62
CA ASP A 219 -33.36 4.34 -2.32
C ASP A 219 -31.87 4.37 -2.06
N GLN A 220 -31.17 3.27 -2.35
CA GLN A 220 -29.72 3.17 -2.18
C GLN A 220 -28.96 4.06 -3.17
N LYS A 221 -29.39 4.07 -4.45
CA LYS A 221 -28.82 4.97 -5.46
C LYS A 221 -29.01 6.44 -5.07
N ALA A 222 -30.17 6.79 -4.51
CA ALA A 222 -30.47 8.16 -4.12
C ALA A 222 -29.68 8.63 -2.88
N GLU A 223 -29.39 7.74 -1.93
CA GLU A 223 -28.44 8.06 -0.84
C GLU A 223 -27.02 8.22 -1.39
N PHE A 224 -26.55 7.30 -2.23
CA PHE A 224 -25.23 7.43 -2.86
C PHE A 224 -25.06 8.75 -3.63
N VAL A 225 -26.04 9.10 -4.47
CA VAL A 225 -26.06 10.39 -5.20
C VAL A 225 -26.04 11.58 -4.24
N LYS A 226 -26.79 11.52 -3.13
CA LYS A 226 -26.81 12.57 -2.11
C LYS A 226 -25.43 12.74 -1.48
N ASP A 227 -24.77 11.64 -1.10
CA ASP A 227 -23.46 11.66 -0.47
C ASP A 227 -22.39 12.22 -1.42
N ILE A 228 -22.39 11.79 -2.69
CA ILE A 228 -21.46 12.31 -3.71
C ILE A 228 -21.69 13.79 -3.99
N LEU A 229 -22.95 14.23 -4.12
CA LEU A 229 -23.29 15.64 -4.27
C LEU A 229 -22.79 16.47 -3.09
N SER A 230 -22.91 15.94 -1.88
CA SER A 230 -22.44 16.63 -0.68
C SER A 230 -20.92 16.80 -0.66
N LEU A 231 -20.16 15.75 -1.01
CA LEU A 231 -18.71 15.81 -1.06
C LEU A 231 -18.23 16.80 -2.14
N ILE A 232 -18.80 16.74 -3.34
CA ILE A 232 -18.32 17.54 -4.47
C ILE A 232 -18.70 19.02 -4.36
N ASN A 233 -19.87 19.34 -3.80
CA ASN A 233 -20.28 20.73 -3.64
C ASN A 233 -19.63 21.38 -2.41
N THR A 234 -19.27 20.63 -1.37
CA THR A 234 -18.60 21.24 -0.21
C THR A 234 -17.25 21.83 -0.56
N LYS A 235 -17.08 23.10 -0.18
CA LYS A 235 -15.80 23.80 -0.26
C LYS A 235 -14.89 23.31 0.86
N ALA A 236 -14.05 22.33 0.51
CA ALA A 236 -13.00 21.78 1.36
C ALA A 236 -11.68 21.77 0.59
N SER A 237 -10.57 21.96 1.30
CA SER A 237 -9.22 21.79 0.76
C SER A 237 -8.92 20.30 0.56
N GLY A 238 -8.05 20.00 -0.41
CA GLY A 238 -7.59 18.63 -0.67
C GLY A 238 -8.57 17.75 -1.44
N ARG A 239 -8.28 16.44 -1.40
CA ARG A 239 -9.00 15.38 -2.11
C ARG A 239 -10.26 14.98 -1.35
N ARG A 240 -11.25 14.43 -2.06
CA ARG A 240 -12.53 13.99 -1.49
C ARG A 240 -12.64 12.50 -1.56
N TRP A 241 -12.92 11.87 -0.43
CA TRP A 241 -12.89 10.42 -0.29
C TRP A 241 -14.22 9.88 0.20
N PHE A 242 -14.64 8.78 -0.39
CA PHE A 242 -15.75 7.97 0.06
C PHE A 242 -15.20 6.56 0.29
N ILE A 243 -15.09 6.17 1.56
CA ILE A 243 -14.43 4.94 2.01
C ILE A 243 -15.46 3.92 2.45
N ILE A 244 -15.36 2.70 1.92
CA ILE A 244 -16.33 1.63 2.11
C ILE A 244 -15.69 0.47 2.86
N GLY A 245 -16.32 0.04 3.94
CA GLY A 245 -15.92 -1.14 4.72
C GLY A 245 -15.73 -0.87 6.20
N PHE A 246 -16.20 0.26 6.75
CA PHE A 246 -16.05 0.61 8.16
C PHE A 246 -17.40 0.92 8.82
N ASP A 247 -17.62 0.40 10.02
CA ASP A 247 -18.84 0.64 10.77
C ASP A 247 -18.87 2.04 11.37
N ASP A 248 -19.99 2.74 11.20
CA ASP A 248 -20.14 4.15 11.55
C ASP A 248 -19.98 4.44 13.06
N ARG A 249 -20.36 3.50 13.92
CA ARG A 249 -20.34 3.73 15.37
C ARG A 249 -19.04 3.31 16.04
N SER A 250 -18.48 2.20 15.56
CA SER A 250 -17.28 1.61 16.15
C SER A 250 -16.00 2.01 15.44
N HIS A 251 -16.11 2.58 14.23
CA HIS A 251 -15.02 2.86 13.29
C HIS A 251 -14.21 1.60 12.93
N ALA A 252 -14.70 0.42 13.31
CA ALA A 252 -14.04 -0.84 13.08
C ALA A 252 -14.25 -1.31 11.63
N TYR A 253 -13.26 -2.02 11.11
CA TYR A 253 -13.40 -2.69 9.82
C TYR A 253 -14.58 -3.68 9.86
N PHE A 254 -15.50 -3.50 8.93
CA PHE A 254 -16.72 -4.29 8.80
C PHE A 254 -16.55 -5.43 7.80
N GLY A 255 -15.91 -5.18 6.65
CA GLY A 255 -15.73 -6.19 5.62
C GLY A 255 -15.50 -5.64 4.22
N PRO A 256 -15.25 -6.52 3.24
CA PRO A 256 -14.88 -6.13 1.88
C PRO A 256 -16.06 -5.49 1.13
N PRO A 257 -15.78 -4.61 0.14
CA PRO A 257 -16.81 -4.08 -0.74
C PRO A 257 -17.44 -5.19 -1.59
N ASP A 258 -18.71 -5.04 -1.95
CA ASP A 258 -19.41 -5.97 -2.84
C ASP A 258 -18.77 -5.95 -4.23
N SER A 259 -18.40 -7.13 -4.75
CA SER A 259 -17.81 -7.33 -6.08
C SER A 259 -18.62 -6.75 -7.25
N ARG A 260 -19.93 -6.53 -7.07
CA ARG A 260 -20.82 -5.91 -8.06
C ARG A 260 -20.67 -4.39 -8.13
N ILE A 261 -19.91 -3.78 -7.22
CA ILE A 261 -19.55 -2.37 -7.23
C ILE A 261 -18.28 -2.23 -8.07
N THR A 262 -18.41 -1.58 -9.22
CA THR A 262 -17.31 -1.36 -10.17
C THR A 262 -17.27 0.11 -10.57
N GLN A 263 -16.11 0.57 -11.05
CA GLN A 263 -15.94 1.92 -11.60
C GLN A 263 -17.08 2.27 -12.58
N ASN A 264 -17.30 1.40 -13.57
CA ASN A 264 -18.31 1.60 -14.60
C ASN A 264 -19.73 1.71 -14.03
N ARG A 265 -20.09 0.85 -13.05
CA ARG A 265 -21.43 0.91 -12.42
C ARG A 265 -21.62 2.22 -11.65
N ILE A 266 -20.58 2.68 -10.95
CA ILE A 266 -20.59 3.95 -10.23
C ILE A 266 -20.78 5.10 -11.24
N GLU A 267 -19.94 5.18 -12.27
CA GLU A 267 -19.99 6.23 -13.30
C GLU A 267 -21.37 6.27 -13.99
N GLN A 268 -21.94 5.13 -14.36
CA GLN A 268 -23.26 5.06 -14.98
C GLN A 268 -24.36 5.66 -14.10
N ILE A 269 -24.32 5.40 -12.78
CA ILE A 269 -25.29 5.94 -11.84
C ILE A 269 -25.09 7.46 -11.69
N LEU A 270 -23.85 7.92 -11.54
CA LEU A 270 -23.56 9.35 -11.38
C LEU A 270 -23.90 10.14 -12.65
N ALA A 271 -23.53 9.66 -13.83
CA ALA A 271 -23.85 10.31 -15.11
C ALA A 271 -25.36 10.38 -15.40
N ARG A 272 -26.13 9.42 -14.86
CA ARG A 272 -27.59 9.42 -14.97
C ARG A 272 -28.24 10.44 -14.04
N TYR A 273 -27.78 10.52 -12.79
CA TYR A 273 -28.50 11.25 -11.75
C TYR A 273 -27.87 12.56 -11.31
N ILE A 274 -26.67 12.90 -11.78
CA ILE A 274 -25.98 14.15 -11.44
C ILE A 274 -25.68 14.96 -12.71
N ALA A 275 -25.94 16.26 -12.65
CA ALA A 275 -25.60 17.23 -13.67
C ALA A 275 -24.84 18.43 -13.06
N PRO A 276 -23.71 18.86 -13.66
CA PRO A 276 -22.97 18.19 -14.74
C PRO A 276 -22.38 16.84 -14.31
N SER A 277 -21.86 16.05 -15.27
CA SER A 277 -21.28 14.74 -14.95
C SER A 277 -20.11 14.85 -13.98
N VAL A 278 -20.08 13.97 -12.99
CA VAL A 278 -19.05 13.90 -11.96
C VAL A 278 -17.94 12.95 -12.38
N ASP A 279 -16.70 13.37 -12.22
CA ASP A 279 -15.53 12.53 -12.43
C ASP A 279 -15.15 11.85 -11.11
N VAL A 280 -14.92 10.53 -11.14
CA VAL A 280 -14.59 9.74 -9.94
C VAL A 280 -13.57 8.66 -10.24
N LEU A 281 -12.83 8.20 -9.24
CA LEU A 281 -11.91 7.06 -9.33
C LEU A 281 -12.21 6.06 -8.22
N TYR A 282 -12.69 4.89 -8.58
CA TYR A 282 -12.99 3.79 -7.68
C TYR A 282 -11.96 2.67 -7.81
N GLU A 283 -11.47 2.21 -6.67
CA GLU A 283 -10.71 0.98 -6.57
C GLU A 283 -11.02 0.24 -5.27
N ALA A 284 -10.92 -1.09 -5.33
CA ALA A 284 -10.93 -1.93 -4.14
C ALA A 284 -9.50 -2.31 -3.79
N VAL A 285 -8.96 -1.71 -2.73
CA VAL A 285 -7.55 -1.82 -2.32
C VAL A 285 -7.38 -2.81 -1.17
N GLU A 286 -6.27 -3.52 -1.15
CA GLU A 286 -5.88 -4.35 -0.01
C GLU A 286 -5.14 -3.48 1.01
N CYS A 287 -5.56 -3.54 2.27
CA CYS A 287 -4.84 -2.94 3.39
C CYS A 287 -4.80 -3.89 4.59
N ARG A 288 -4.06 -3.52 5.64
CA ARG A 288 -3.84 -4.37 6.83
C ARG A 288 -5.14 -4.89 7.46
N VAL A 289 -6.20 -4.10 7.47
CA VAL A 289 -7.49 -4.51 8.07
C VAL A 289 -8.32 -5.42 7.15
N GLY A 290 -8.00 -5.46 5.86
CA GLY A 290 -8.70 -6.24 4.83
C GLY A 290 -8.88 -5.44 3.54
N ARG A 291 -9.74 -5.91 2.66
CA ARG A 291 -10.05 -5.21 1.40
C ARG A 291 -11.03 -4.07 1.66
N VAL A 292 -10.72 -2.87 1.15
CA VAL A 292 -11.50 -1.64 1.37
C VAL A 292 -11.88 -1.03 0.02
N GLY A 293 -13.12 -0.53 -0.10
CA GLY A 293 -13.52 0.25 -1.27
C GLY A 293 -13.09 1.71 -1.09
N LYS A 294 -12.31 2.25 -2.03
CA LYS A 294 -11.84 3.63 -2.03
C LYS A 294 -12.35 4.34 -3.28
N LEU A 295 -13.13 5.39 -3.08
CA LEU A 295 -13.67 6.23 -4.15
C LEU A 295 -13.17 7.67 -3.97
N GLU A 296 -12.42 8.17 -4.95
CA GLU A 296 -12.11 9.60 -5.04
C GLU A 296 -13.20 10.32 -5.83
N VAL A 297 -13.67 11.46 -5.29
CA VAL A 297 -14.58 12.37 -5.99
C VAL A 297 -13.80 13.57 -6.50
N ILE A 298 -13.66 13.70 -7.82
CA ILE A 298 -12.87 14.75 -8.44
C ILE A 298 -13.75 15.98 -8.64
N ARG A 299 -13.39 17.08 -7.95
CA ARG A 299 -14.12 18.34 -8.05
C ARG A 299 -13.50 19.23 -9.12
N ASP A 300 -14.28 19.52 -10.15
CA ASP A 300 -13.98 20.59 -11.11
C ASP A 300 -14.79 21.84 -10.76
N PRO A 301 -14.13 22.96 -10.38
CA PRO A 301 -14.80 24.21 -10.07
C PRO A 301 -15.60 24.80 -11.24
N THR A 302 -15.17 24.59 -12.50
CA THR A 302 -15.86 25.14 -13.68
C THR A 302 -17.25 24.51 -13.90
N LYS A 303 -17.48 23.35 -13.30
CA LYS A 303 -18.72 22.57 -13.33
C LYS A 303 -19.65 22.87 -12.15
N LEU A 304 -19.27 23.74 -11.22
CA LEU A 304 -20.14 24.08 -10.10
C LEU A 304 -21.34 24.94 -10.52
N PRO A 305 -22.50 24.78 -9.83
CA PRO A 305 -22.80 23.75 -8.82
C PRO A 305 -23.31 22.43 -9.41
N TYR A 306 -23.03 21.29 -8.75
CA TYR A 306 -23.57 19.97 -9.12
C TYR A 306 -24.95 19.73 -8.50
N ARG A 307 -25.87 19.15 -9.28
CA ARG A 307 -27.27 18.97 -8.89
C ARG A 307 -27.81 17.62 -9.31
N VAL A 308 -28.91 17.20 -8.68
CA VAL A 308 -29.71 16.08 -9.16
C VAL A 308 -30.27 16.38 -10.54
N LYS A 309 -30.03 15.49 -11.50
CA LYS A 309 -30.43 15.62 -12.90
C LYS A 309 -31.85 15.12 -13.16
N GLU A 310 -32.18 13.95 -12.62
CA GLU A 310 -33.45 13.25 -12.83
C GLU A 310 -34.13 12.94 -11.49
N GLN A 311 -35.46 12.90 -11.49
CA GLN A 311 -36.23 12.54 -10.30
C GLN A 311 -35.92 11.10 -9.87
N MET A 312 -35.63 10.90 -8.59
CA MET A 312 -35.39 9.59 -8.01
C MET A 312 -36.57 9.23 -7.09
N ASN A 313 -37.46 8.36 -7.57
CA ASN A 313 -38.63 7.90 -6.82
C ASN A 313 -38.23 6.86 -5.78
N ARG A 314 -38.31 7.28 -4.53
CA ARG A 314 -37.86 6.55 -3.36
C ARG A 314 -39.03 5.86 -2.68
N GLU A 315 -38.82 4.64 -2.20
CA GLU A 315 -39.90 3.85 -1.58
C GLU A 315 -40.11 4.28 -0.13
N LYS A 316 -39.02 4.51 0.61
CA LYS A 316 -39.07 4.74 2.07
C LYS A 316 -38.87 6.19 2.47
N LYS A 317 -38.50 7.08 1.55
CA LYS A 317 -38.20 8.49 1.83
C LYS A 317 -38.76 9.40 0.72
N PRO A 318 -38.87 10.73 0.95
CA PRO A 318 -39.26 11.66 -0.10
C PRO A 318 -38.36 11.55 -1.35
N PRO A 319 -38.92 11.72 -2.55
CA PRO A 319 -38.14 11.66 -3.78
C PRO A 319 -37.05 12.73 -3.81
N ARG A 320 -35.96 12.45 -4.53
CA ARG A 320 -35.00 13.49 -4.90
C ARG A 320 -35.50 14.14 -6.18
N MET A 321 -35.64 15.47 -6.16
CA MET A 321 -36.19 16.23 -7.27
C MET A 321 -35.05 16.78 -8.15
N PRO A 322 -35.26 16.91 -9.46
CA PRO A 322 -34.32 17.63 -10.31
C PRO A 322 -33.99 19.02 -9.75
N GLY A 323 -32.71 19.37 -9.75
CA GLY A 323 -32.20 20.62 -9.19
C GLY A 323 -31.80 20.56 -7.71
N ASP A 324 -32.17 19.49 -6.98
CA ASP A 324 -31.72 19.26 -5.60
C ASP A 324 -30.19 19.33 -5.52
N LEU A 325 -29.70 20.00 -4.48
CA LEU A 325 -28.29 20.19 -4.18
C LEU A 325 -28.04 19.84 -2.71
N PHE A 326 -26.88 19.26 -2.42
CA PHE A 326 -26.46 18.93 -1.06
C PHE A 326 -25.05 19.42 -0.77
N VAL A 327 -24.80 19.78 0.48
CA VAL A 327 -23.49 20.14 1.05
C VAL A 327 -23.28 19.37 2.35
N ARG A 328 -22.03 19.35 2.83
CA ARG A 328 -21.55 18.69 4.05
C ARG A 328 -21.07 19.71 5.08
N HIS A 329 -21.49 19.53 6.33
CA HIS A 329 -20.94 20.19 7.52
C HIS A 329 -20.46 19.14 8.51
N GLY A 330 -19.16 18.79 8.46
CA GLY A 330 -18.65 17.60 9.15
C GLY A 330 -19.32 16.34 8.61
N SER A 331 -19.91 15.53 9.49
CA SER A 331 -20.65 14.30 9.17
C SER A 331 -22.08 14.54 8.65
N GLN A 332 -22.61 15.76 8.74
CA GLN A 332 -23.99 16.04 8.37
C GLN A 332 -24.11 16.45 6.90
N VAL A 333 -25.13 15.93 6.23
CA VAL A 333 -25.45 16.23 4.83
C VAL A 333 -26.82 16.90 4.72
N GLU A 334 -26.84 18.15 4.26
CA GLU A 334 -28.03 18.98 4.15
C GLU A 334 -28.12 19.75 2.84
N ARG A 335 -29.22 20.48 2.64
CA ARG A 335 -29.34 21.42 1.52
C ARG A 335 -28.54 22.69 1.85
N PRO A 336 -27.91 23.33 0.86
CA PRO A 336 -27.17 24.56 1.09
C PRO A 336 -28.12 25.66 1.57
N THR A 337 -27.60 26.53 2.43
CA THR A 337 -28.19 27.84 2.68
C THR A 337 -28.11 28.72 1.42
N ASP A 338 -28.90 29.79 1.35
CA ASP A 338 -28.86 30.72 0.21
C ASP A 338 -27.45 31.34 0.03
N ALA A 339 -26.76 31.59 1.14
CA ALA A 339 -25.39 32.11 1.12
C ALA A 339 -24.38 31.09 0.55
N GLU A 340 -24.50 29.82 0.90
CA GLU A 340 -23.65 28.76 0.35
C GLU A 340 -23.96 28.51 -1.13
N LEU A 341 -25.23 28.56 -1.52
CA LEU A 341 -25.63 28.42 -2.91
C LEU A 341 -25.03 29.54 -3.77
N LEU A 342 -25.11 30.78 -3.28
CA LEU A 342 -24.51 31.94 -3.93
C LEU A 342 -22.98 31.77 -4.04
N ALA A 343 -22.32 31.38 -2.95
CA ALA A 343 -20.87 31.17 -2.94
C ALA A 343 -20.43 30.08 -3.95
N LEU A 344 -21.22 29.01 -4.11
CA LEU A 344 -20.95 27.96 -5.10
C LEU A 344 -21.13 28.46 -6.54
N GLN A 345 -22.11 29.33 -6.77
CA GLN A 345 -22.34 29.96 -8.07
C GLN A 345 -21.18 30.91 -8.42
N GLU A 346 -20.82 31.79 -7.50
CA GLU A 346 -19.70 32.74 -7.65
C GLU A 346 -18.37 32.01 -7.91
N GLU A 347 -18.10 30.93 -7.18
CA GLU A 347 -16.91 30.11 -7.39
C GLU A 347 -16.89 29.50 -8.80
N GLY A 348 -18.02 28.95 -9.25
CA GLY A 348 -18.15 28.36 -10.58
C GLY A 348 -17.98 29.41 -11.68
N ASP A 349 -18.60 30.59 -11.53
CA ASP A 349 -18.51 31.68 -12.49
C ASP A 349 -17.07 32.22 -12.61
N HIS A 350 -16.41 32.42 -11.48
CA HIS A 350 -15.01 32.81 -11.44
C HIS A 350 -14.11 31.78 -12.13
N ALA A 351 -14.29 30.49 -11.82
CA ALA A 351 -13.51 29.42 -12.45
C ALA A 351 -13.72 29.36 -13.98
N ARG A 352 -14.96 29.53 -14.45
CA ARG A 352 -15.27 29.59 -15.89
C ARG A 352 -14.61 30.79 -16.57
N SER A 353 -14.59 31.97 -15.92
CA SER A 353 -13.93 33.17 -16.47
C SER A 353 -12.40 33.05 -16.56
N MET A 354 -11.77 32.22 -15.72
CA MET A 354 -10.32 31.99 -15.75
C MET A 354 -9.92 30.95 -16.80
N ALA A 355 -10.87 30.12 -17.26
CA ALA A 355 -10.64 29.06 -18.24
C ALA A 355 -10.93 29.49 -19.69
N SER A 356 -11.70 30.57 -19.87
CA SER A 356 -11.96 31.25 -21.16
C SER A 356 -10.84 32.22 -21.52
#